data_AF-A0A3C0SZR3-F1
#
_entry.id   AF-A0A3C0SZR3-F1
#
_cell.length_a   1.000
_cell.length_b   1.000
_cell.length_c   1.000
_cell.angle_alpha   90.00
_cell.angle_beta   90.00
_cell.angle_gamma   90.00
#
_symmetry.space_group_name_H-M   'P 1'
#
loop_
_entity.id
_entity.type
_entity.pdbx_description
1 polymer ?
#
loop_
_entity_poly.entity_id
_entity_poly.type
_entity_poly.pdbx_seq_one_letter_code
_entity_poly.pdbx_strand_id
1 'polypeptide(L)'
;FRIWGGTLSAGDDDKIIAGELGYSIGKTYTNLSGFFHREERKYNNFGKLQMVMLARKLEKAGIAFWNLGQPYMEYKLKLGADVVPRGLFLKRWDRAVRGRTPDLEQ
;
A
#
# COMPACT_ATOMS: atom_id res chain seq x y z
N PHE A 1 0.99 -5.13 15.96
CA PHE A 1 1.21 -5.55 14.56
C PHE A 1 -0.06 -6.21 14.06
N ARG A 2 -0.50 -5.92 12.84
CA ARG A 2 -1.63 -6.58 12.16
C ARG A 2 -1.29 -6.76 10.67
N ILE A 3 -1.72 -7.87 10.08
CA ILE A 3 -1.58 -8.17 8.65
C ILE A 3 -2.90 -7.83 7.97
N TRP A 4 -2.80 -7.30 6.75
CA TRP A 4 -3.94 -6.89 5.96
C TRP A 4 -3.80 -7.42 4.53
N GLY A 5 -4.92 -7.87 3.98
CA GLY A 5 -5.04 -8.23 2.57
C GLY A 5 -6.16 -7.42 1.93
N GLY A 6 -5.93 -6.96 0.70
CA GLY A 6 -6.92 -6.22 -0.07
C GLY A 6 -6.92 -6.70 -1.51
N THR A 7 -8.11 -6.93 -2.07
CA THR A 7 -8.30 -7.33 -3.45
C THR A 7 -9.09 -6.28 -4.21
N LEU A 8 -8.85 -6.22 -5.51
CA LEU A 8 -9.63 -5.47 -6.47
C LEU A 8 -10.26 -6.48 -7.42
N SER A 9 -11.59 -6.48 -7.48
CA SER A 9 -12.38 -7.28 -8.41
C SER A 9 -12.95 -6.41 -9.52
N ALA A 10 -13.20 -7.00 -10.70
CA ALA A 10 -13.89 -6.33 -11.80
C ALA A 10 -14.68 -7.33 -12.65
N GLY A 11 -15.76 -6.84 -13.27
CA GLY A 11 -16.67 -7.64 -14.09
C GLY A 11 -17.86 -8.16 -13.30
N ASP A 12 -18.82 -8.77 -14.01
CA ASP A 12 -20.06 -9.30 -13.43
C ASP A 12 -19.83 -10.58 -12.61
N ASP A 13 -18.66 -11.20 -12.74
CA ASP A 13 -18.24 -12.42 -12.06
C ASP A 13 -17.34 -12.17 -10.83
N ASP A 14 -17.17 -10.91 -10.40
CA ASP A 14 -16.30 -10.51 -9.30
C ASP A 14 -14.87 -11.06 -9.40
N LYS A 15 -14.37 -11.25 -10.64
CA LYS A 15 -13.03 -11.76 -10.88
C LYS A 15 -11.99 -10.89 -10.17
N ILE A 16 -11.17 -11.49 -9.31
CA ILE A 16 -10.06 -10.79 -8.65
C ILE A 16 -8.99 -10.50 -9.69
N ILE A 17 -8.69 -9.22 -9.89
CA ILE A 17 -7.79 -8.74 -10.94
C ILE A 17 -6.49 -8.13 -10.42
N ALA A 18 -6.49 -7.69 -9.17
CA ALA A 18 -5.30 -7.23 -8.47
C ALA A 18 -5.48 -7.45 -6.96
N GLY A 19 -4.38 -7.43 -6.23
CA GLY A 19 -4.43 -7.48 -4.79
C GLY A 19 -3.08 -7.19 -4.16
N GLU A 20 -3.10 -6.96 -2.86
CA GLU A 20 -1.91 -6.79 -2.06
C GLU A 20 -1.99 -7.50 -0.71
N LEU A 21 -0.82 -7.64 -0.12
CA LEU A 21 -0.60 -8.07 1.24
C LEU A 21 0.38 -7.08 1.90
N GLY A 22 0.03 -6.62 3.08
CA GLY A 22 0.89 -5.75 3.87
C GLY A 22 0.60 -5.86 5.35
N TYR A 23 1.27 -5.04 6.14
CA TYR A 23 1.07 -5.03 7.59
C TYR A 23 1.21 -3.64 8.18
N SER A 24 0.61 -3.46 9.36
CA SER A 24 0.72 -2.23 10.14
C SER A 24 1.41 -2.44 11.48
N ILE A 25 2.26 -1.48 11.83
CA ILE A 25 2.83 -1.33 13.18
C ILE A 25 2.57 0.11 13.62
N GLY A 26 1.73 0.28 14.65
CA GLY A 26 1.19 1.59 14.98
C GLY A 26 0.54 2.24 13.76
N LYS A 27 0.90 3.48 13.46
CA LYS A 27 0.39 4.26 12.32
C LYS A 27 1.22 4.11 11.03
N THR A 28 1.94 3.01 10.85
CA THR A 28 2.63 2.72 9.58
C THR A 28 1.90 1.62 8.82
N TYR A 29 2.02 1.63 7.50
CA TYR A 29 1.68 0.49 6.66
C TYR A 29 2.89 0.12 5.83
N THR A 30 3.29 -1.15 5.83
CA THR A 30 4.42 -1.65 5.03
C THR A 30 3.91 -2.66 4.02
N ASN A 31 4.21 -2.41 2.74
CA ASN A 31 3.89 -3.34 1.67
C ASN A 31 4.80 -4.58 1.75
N LEU A 32 4.22 -5.77 1.66
CA LEU A 32 4.97 -7.02 1.52
C LEU A 32 5.05 -7.45 0.06
N SER A 33 3.89 -7.59 -0.58
CA SER A 33 3.77 -8.02 -1.98
C SER A 33 2.40 -7.67 -2.54
N GLY A 34 2.31 -7.59 -3.86
CA GLY A 34 1.04 -7.43 -4.56
C GLY A 34 1.12 -8.01 -5.96
N PHE A 35 -0.04 -8.26 -6.55
CA PHE A 35 -0.18 -8.84 -7.88
C PHE A 35 -1.24 -8.09 -8.68
N PHE A 36 -1.16 -8.26 -10.00
CA PHE A 36 -2.24 -7.95 -10.94
C PHE A 36 -2.04 -8.79 -12.20
N HIS A 37 -3.12 -9.03 -12.95
CA HIS A 37 -3.08 -9.81 -14.20
C HIS A 37 -2.40 -9.02 -15.32
N ARG A 38 -1.06 -9.13 -15.40
CA ARG A 38 -0.22 -8.44 -16.40
C ARG A 38 -0.45 -8.90 -17.83
N GLU A 39 -0.81 -10.16 -18.02
CA GLU A 39 -0.93 -10.79 -19.33
C GLU A 39 -2.24 -10.41 -20.03
N GLU A 40 -3.27 -10.05 -19.26
CA GLU A 40 -4.56 -9.61 -19.78
C GLU A 40 -4.54 -8.10 -20.03
N ARG A 41 -4.37 -7.68 -21.28
CA ARG A 41 -4.29 -6.25 -21.66
C ARG A 41 -5.43 -5.38 -21.12
N LYS A 42 -6.63 -5.96 -20.94
CA LYS A 42 -7.79 -5.27 -20.35
C LYS A 42 -7.57 -4.85 -18.88
N TYR A 43 -6.62 -5.47 -18.18
CA TYR A 43 -6.27 -5.17 -16.79
C TYR A 43 -4.97 -4.36 -16.67
N ASN A 44 -4.50 -3.77 -17.76
CA ASN A 44 -3.40 -2.82 -17.71
C ASN A 44 -3.72 -1.66 -16.74
N ASN A 45 -2.71 -1.27 -15.96
CA ASN A 45 -2.79 -0.24 -14.90
C ASN A 45 -3.67 -0.57 -13.69
N PHE A 46 -4.36 -1.70 -13.61
CA PHE A 46 -5.15 -2.04 -12.43
C PHE A 46 -4.29 -2.25 -11.17
N GLY A 47 -3.02 -2.66 -11.32
CA GLY A 47 -2.07 -2.62 -10.21
C GLY A 47 -1.84 -1.21 -9.65
N LYS A 48 -1.75 -0.19 -10.52
CA LYS A 48 -1.64 1.22 -10.06
C LYS A 48 -2.94 1.72 -9.46
N LEU A 49 -4.08 1.37 -10.05
CA LEU A 49 -5.40 1.70 -9.50
C LEU A 49 -5.55 1.12 -8.08
N GLN A 50 -5.21 -0.15 -7.89
CA GLN A 50 -5.22 -0.80 -6.57
C GLN A 50 -4.34 -0.04 -5.57
N MET A 51 -3.11 0.34 -5.95
CA MET A 51 -2.22 1.13 -5.10
C MET A 51 -2.80 2.50 -4.73
N VAL A 52 -3.42 3.20 -5.67
CA VAL A 52 -4.04 4.52 -5.42
C VAL A 52 -5.25 4.38 -4.48
N MET A 53 -6.10 3.38 -4.70
CA MET A 53 -7.25 3.09 -3.85
C MET A 53 -6.83 2.77 -2.42
N LEU A 54 -5.80 1.93 -2.27
CA LEU A 54 -5.20 1.63 -0.98
C LEU A 54 -4.65 2.89 -0.32
N ALA A 55 -3.88 3.71 -1.03
CA ALA A 55 -3.31 4.94 -0.46
C ALA A 55 -4.40 5.84 0.17
N ARG A 56 -5.53 6.00 -0.53
CA ARG A 56 -6.68 6.76 0.00
C ARG A 56 -7.31 6.09 1.22
N LYS A 57 -7.38 4.76 1.25
CA LYS A 57 -7.90 4.02 2.41
C LYS A 57 -6.98 4.17 3.63
N LEU A 58 -5.67 4.05 3.44
CA LEU A 58 -4.67 4.23 4.49
C LEU A 58 -4.72 5.66 5.06
N GLU A 59 -4.82 6.67 4.19
CA GLU A 59 -4.95 8.08 4.57
C GLU A 59 -6.21 8.30 5.43
N LYS A 60 -7.38 7.84 4.96
CA LYS A 60 -8.65 7.95 5.71
C LYS A 60 -8.60 7.26 7.07
N ALA A 61 -7.92 6.12 7.16
CA ALA A 61 -7.75 5.40 8.42
C ALA A 61 -6.73 6.06 9.39
N GLY A 62 -6.03 7.12 8.97
CA GLY A 62 -5.07 7.82 9.80
C GLY A 62 -3.70 7.13 9.90
N ILE A 63 -3.33 6.33 8.89
CA ILE A 63 -1.96 5.88 8.70
C ILE A 63 -1.09 7.09 8.37
N ALA A 64 0.04 7.23 9.08
CA ALA A 64 0.94 8.37 8.96
C ALA A 64 1.79 8.32 7.69
N PHE A 65 2.21 7.13 7.26
CA PHE A 65 2.88 6.93 5.98
C PHE A 65 2.84 5.48 5.52
N TRP A 66 2.96 5.30 4.21
CA TRP A 66 3.08 4.01 3.54
C TRP A 66 4.54 3.74 3.19
N ASN A 67 5.12 2.71 3.79
CA ASN A 67 6.43 2.18 3.45
C ASN A 67 6.30 1.22 2.26
N LEU A 68 6.75 1.67 1.09
CA LEU A 68 6.74 0.91 -0.15
C LEU A 68 7.94 -0.06 -0.31
N GLY A 69 8.80 -0.19 0.69
CA GLY A 69 9.94 -1.10 0.65
C GLY A 69 11.07 -0.62 -0.26
N GLN A 70 11.51 -1.46 -1.19
CA GLN A 70 12.71 -1.20 -2.01
C GLN A 70 12.67 0.18 -2.69
N PRO A 71 13.70 1.03 -2.45
CA PRO A 71 13.83 2.30 -3.13
C PRO A 71 14.17 2.06 -4.62
N TYR A 72 13.84 3.04 -5.47
CA TYR A 72 14.21 3.08 -6.90
C TYR A 72 13.42 2.21 -7.87
N MET A 73 12.12 1.99 -7.61
CA MET A 73 11.20 1.57 -8.68
C MET A 73 10.50 2.79 -9.27
N GLU A 74 10.71 3.06 -10.56
CA GLU A 74 10.22 4.27 -11.25
C GLU A 74 8.71 4.48 -11.07
N TYR A 75 7.91 3.41 -11.07
CA TYR A 75 6.46 3.54 -10.89
C TYR A 75 6.08 4.09 -9.51
N LYS A 76 6.87 3.83 -8.45
CA LYS A 76 6.60 4.36 -7.10
C LYS A 76 6.80 5.87 -7.08
N LEU A 77 7.86 6.35 -7.73
CA LEU A 77 8.13 7.78 -7.88
C LEU A 77 7.03 8.47 -8.69
N LYS A 78 6.58 7.85 -9.79
CA LYS A 78 5.45 8.36 -10.60
C LYS A 78 4.13 8.40 -9.83
N LEU A 79 3.98 7.60 -8.77
CA LEU A 79 2.83 7.61 -7.86
C LEU A 79 2.99 8.63 -6.71
N GLY A 80 4.09 9.39 -6.66
CA GLY A 80 4.34 10.42 -5.64
C GLY A 80 5.11 9.94 -4.41
N ALA A 81 5.78 8.78 -4.48
CA ALA A 81 6.62 8.32 -3.38
C ALA A 81 7.93 9.09 -3.28
N ASP A 82 8.33 9.46 -2.06
CA ASP A 82 9.63 10.05 -1.78
C ASP A 82 10.67 9.00 -1.35
N VAL A 83 11.91 9.14 -1.84
CA VAL A 83 13.05 8.39 -1.31
C VAL A 83 13.58 9.14 -0.08
N VAL A 84 13.40 8.54 1.09
CA VAL A 84 13.78 9.15 2.38
C VAL A 84 15.10 8.55 2.89
N PRO A 85 16.12 9.35 3.24
CA PRO A 85 17.33 8.84 3.87
C PRO A 85 17.03 8.07 5.15
N ARG A 86 17.77 6.98 5.40
CA ARG A 86 17.53 6.06 6.53
C ARG A 86 17.37 6.78 7.87
N GLY A 87 18.24 7.74 8.20
CA GLY A 87 18.16 8.46 9.47
C GLY A 87 16.85 9.25 9.64
N LEU A 88 16.32 9.83 8.56
CA LEU A 88 15.04 10.53 8.58
C LEU A 88 13.86 9.54 8.61
N PHE A 89 13.96 8.43 7.88
CA PHE A 89 12.98 7.35 7.93
C PHE A 89 12.82 6.78 9.34
N LEU A 90 13.93 6.47 10.02
CA LEU A 90 13.89 5.93 11.40
C LEU A 90 13.23 6.89 12.39
N LYS A 91 13.52 8.20 12.30
CA LYS A 91 12.84 9.22 13.12
C LYS A 91 11.33 9.25 12.89
N ARG A 92 10.88 9.14 11.63
CA ARG A 92 9.45 9.06 11.28
C ARG A 92 8.83 7.75 11.77
N TRP A 93 9.54 6.64 11.60
CA TRP A 93 9.13 5.31 12.04
C TRP A 93 8.91 5.26 13.56
N ASP A 94 9.91 5.65 14.35
CA ASP A 94 9.85 5.61 15.82
C ASP A 94 8.68 6.41 16.39
N ARG A 95 8.32 7.52 15.73
CA ARG A 95 7.14 8.31 16.09
C ARG A 95 5.84 7.58 15.74
N ALA A 96 5.73 7.04 14.53
CA ALA A 96 4.50 6.44 14.02
C ALA A 96 4.13 5.12 14.70
N VAL A 97 5.12 4.28 15.02
CA VAL A 97 4.89 2.97 15.64
C VAL A 97 4.36 3.05 17.08
N ARG A 98 4.52 4.19 17.75
CA ARG A 98 3.95 4.46 19.09
C ARG A 98 2.44 4.73 19.06
N GLY A 99 1.87 5.05 17.90
CA GLY A 99 0.44 5.27 17.77
C GLY A 99 -0.36 3.96 17.81
N ARG A 100 -1.67 4.05 18.09
CA ARG A 100 -2.58 2.90 17.95
C ARG A 100 -2.71 2.53 16.46
N THR A 101 -2.61 1.24 16.15
CA THR A 101 -2.87 0.73 14.80
C THR A 101 -4.35 0.93 14.46
N PRO A 102 -4.66 1.67 13.38
CA PRO A 102 -6.04 1.86 12.97
C PRO A 102 -6.62 0.56 12.41
N ASP A 103 -7.94 0.50 12.43
CA ASP A 103 -8.67 -0.60 11.80
C ASP A 103 -8.88 -0.28 10.32
N LEU A 104 -8.42 -1.17 9.45
CA LEU A 104 -8.51 -1.01 8.00
C LEU A 104 -9.69 -1.79 7.41
N GLU A 105 -10.54 -2.44 8.21
CA GLU A 105 -11.71 -3.16 7.71
C GLU A 105 -12.96 -2.26 7.54
N GLN A 106 -12.88 -1.01 7.99
CA GLN A 106 -13.94 0.00 7.88
C GLN A 106 -13.97 0.71 6.53
#